data_AF-A0A2A4ZPJ7-F1
#
_entry.id   AF-A0A2A4ZPJ7-F1
#
_cell.length_a   1.000
_cell.length_b   1.000
_cell.length_c   1.000
_cell.angle_alpha   90.00
_cell.angle_beta   90.00
_cell.angle_gamma   90.00
#
_symmetry.space_group_name_H-M   'P 1'
#
loop_
_entity.id
_entity.type
_entity.pdbx_description
1 polymer ?
#
loop_
_entity_poly.entity_id
_entity_poly.type
_entity_poly.pdbx_seq_one_letter_code
_entity_poly.pdbx_strand_id
1 'polypeptide(L)'
;MFKLKTNIITVCFGLVWILLPQGVSAVEKYSRDAEHRGIVDLGPYQIFPENRMGNGIYLDKKLLESKPQRVILNIVSIKKTKSYIYLFRSQNGVLGLDIVKIDTDGDARFWKIDPEFYQYTNRTSGIQRIFRIFEEKIIPLLAHLRTGSGVATSPTHAIFYHITESEDITRLNSNGQNITQRVYTFRLHLINRKFEKFQSLLNLKIQDVSYRLKLKLVNEFYLSYKLSNGKKQTVDLRKYAPKLF
;
A
#
# COMPACT_ATOMS: atom_id res chain seq x y z
N MET A 1 -47.15 6.86 66.76
CA MET A 1 -46.50 7.80 65.82
C MET A 1 -45.06 7.37 65.44
N PHE A 2 -44.81 6.10 65.06
CA PHE A 2 -43.44 5.60 64.79
C PHE A 2 -43.38 4.35 63.86
N LYS A 3 -44.14 4.31 62.75
CA LYS A 3 -44.01 3.22 61.76
C LYS A 3 -43.89 3.64 60.29
N LEU A 4 -43.98 4.93 59.98
CA LEU A 4 -43.89 5.42 58.60
C LEU A 4 -42.46 5.84 58.19
N LYS A 5 -41.56 6.11 59.14
CA LYS A 5 -40.21 6.61 58.84
C LYS A 5 -39.19 5.53 58.48
N THR A 6 -39.44 4.27 58.82
CA THR A 6 -38.45 3.20 58.64
C THR A 6 -38.41 2.65 57.21
N ASN A 7 -39.51 2.71 56.45
CA ASN A 7 -39.56 2.16 55.09
C ASN A 7 -38.99 3.09 54.00
N ILE A 8 -38.91 4.40 54.25
CA ILE A 8 -38.37 5.35 53.26
C ILE A 8 -36.84 5.28 53.22
N ILE A 9 -36.19 5.04 54.37
CA ILE A 9 -34.72 4.95 54.46
C ILE A 9 -34.21 3.67 53.76
N THR A 10 -34.93 2.55 53.89
CA THR A 10 -34.55 1.27 53.26
C THR A 10 -34.70 1.31 51.73
N VAL A 11 -35.72 2.02 51.22
CA VAL A 11 -35.92 2.18 49.76
C VAL A 11 -34.86 3.12 49.16
N CYS A 12 -34.46 4.18 49.88
CA CYS A 12 -33.39 5.07 49.43
C CYS A 12 -32.01 4.38 49.43
N PHE A 13 -31.71 3.49 50.37
CA PHE A 13 -30.44 2.74 50.37
C PHE A 13 -30.36 1.68 49.26
N GLY A 14 -31.48 1.06 48.88
CA GLY A 14 -31.55 0.09 47.78
C GLY A 14 -31.34 0.71 46.40
N LEU A 15 -31.85 1.94 46.18
CA LEU A 15 -31.71 2.66 44.91
C LEU A 15 -30.30 3.21 44.68
N VAL A 16 -29.56 3.56 45.74
CA VAL A 16 -28.16 4.02 45.64
C VAL A 16 -27.22 2.88 45.23
N TRP A 17 -27.54 1.62 45.54
CA TRP A 17 -26.76 0.45 45.08
C TRP A 17 -26.96 0.13 43.59
N ILE A 18 -28.08 0.51 42.99
CA ILE A 18 -28.37 0.32 41.56
C ILE A 18 -27.71 1.43 40.71
N LEU A 19 -27.40 2.57 41.32
CA LEU A 19 -26.74 3.72 40.68
C LEU A 19 -25.22 3.75 40.85
N LEU A 20 -24.61 2.74 41.49
CA LEU A 20 -23.17 2.58 41.42
C LEU A 20 -22.80 2.40 39.94
N PRO A 21 -21.89 3.24 39.41
CA PRO A 21 -21.47 3.08 38.03
C PRO A 21 -20.94 1.66 37.92
N GLN A 22 -21.52 0.86 37.01
CA GLN A 22 -20.87 -0.34 36.51
C GLN A 22 -19.66 0.12 35.70
N GLY A 23 -18.66 0.61 36.43
CA GLY A 23 -17.34 0.92 35.98
C GLY A 23 -16.63 -0.38 35.71
N VAL A 24 -17.01 -1.00 34.59
CA VAL A 24 -16.13 -1.90 33.87
C VAL A 24 -15.98 -1.29 32.48
N SER A 25 -15.20 -0.21 32.41
CA SER A 25 -14.32 -0.12 31.26
C SER A 25 -13.46 -1.37 31.35
N ALA A 26 -13.76 -2.38 30.54
CA ALA A 26 -12.77 -3.38 30.20
C ALA A 26 -11.71 -2.67 29.35
N VAL A 27 -10.90 -1.84 30.00
CA VAL A 27 -9.52 -1.66 29.55
C VAL A 27 -8.94 -3.05 29.77
N GLU A 28 -8.80 -3.83 28.70
CA GLU A 28 -7.98 -5.03 28.74
C GLU A 28 -6.66 -4.61 29.37
N LYS A 29 -6.46 -4.98 30.64
CA LYS A 29 -5.17 -4.89 31.31
C LYS A 29 -4.31 -5.95 30.66
N TYR A 30 -3.79 -5.64 29.48
CA TYR A 30 -2.73 -6.43 28.88
C TYR A 30 -1.63 -6.55 29.93
N SER A 31 -1.24 -7.79 30.24
CA SER A 31 -0.12 -8.04 31.14
C SER A 31 1.08 -7.25 30.64
N ARG A 32 1.65 -6.39 31.50
CA ARG A 32 2.88 -5.65 31.22
C ARG A 32 4.04 -6.65 31.17
N ASP A 33 4.22 -7.32 30.05
CA ASP A 33 5.47 -8.01 29.72
C ASP A 33 6.51 -7.00 29.23
N ALA A 34 7.78 -7.42 29.15
CA ALA A 34 8.90 -6.56 28.75
C ALA A 34 8.77 -5.97 27.33
N GLU A 35 7.82 -6.47 26.52
CA GLU A 35 7.50 -5.96 25.19
C GLU A 35 6.35 -4.96 25.18
N HIS A 36 5.69 -4.71 26.33
CA HIS A 36 4.65 -3.71 26.46
C HIS A 36 5.23 -2.30 26.34
N ARG A 37 5.19 -1.77 25.13
CA ARG A 37 5.40 -0.36 24.84
C ARG A 37 4.04 0.24 24.49
N GLY A 38 3.76 1.41 25.03
CA GLY A 38 2.42 2.01 25.00
C GLY A 38 1.98 2.36 23.58
N ILE A 39 2.07 3.65 23.25
CA ILE A 39 1.65 4.19 21.95
C ILE A 39 2.89 4.44 21.10
N VAL A 40 2.86 4.02 19.83
CA VAL A 40 3.82 4.47 18.82
C VAL A 40 3.23 5.65 18.06
N ASP A 41 3.90 6.79 18.07
CA ASP A 41 3.54 7.94 17.26
C ASP A 41 4.25 7.90 15.90
N LEU A 42 3.47 7.96 14.81
CA LEU A 42 3.93 7.95 13.42
C LEU A 42 3.39 9.17 12.67
N GLY A 43 3.70 10.37 13.17
CA GLY A 43 3.16 11.62 12.66
C GLY A 43 1.70 11.80 13.09
N PRO A 44 0.72 11.92 12.17
CA PRO A 44 -0.69 12.03 12.54
C PRO A 44 -1.30 10.69 13.00
N TYR A 45 -0.57 9.58 12.85
CA TYR A 45 -1.05 8.25 13.20
C TYR A 45 -0.49 7.77 14.52
N GLN A 46 -1.24 6.91 15.18
CA GLN A 46 -0.81 6.20 16.38
C GLN A 46 -1.03 4.70 16.21
N ILE A 47 -0.11 3.88 16.71
CA ILE A 47 -0.31 2.43 16.81
C ILE A 47 -0.39 2.07 18.29
N PHE A 48 -1.44 1.36 18.67
CA PHE A 48 -1.64 0.93 20.06
C PHE A 48 -2.39 -0.42 20.15
N PRO A 49 -1.99 -1.31 21.07
CA PRO A 49 -0.70 -1.31 21.78
C PRO A 49 0.47 -1.61 20.82
N GLU A 50 1.66 -1.08 21.09
CA GLU A 50 2.85 -1.39 20.27
C GLU A 50 3.16 -2.90 20.31
N ASN A 51 3.59 -3.47 19.17
CA ASN A 51 4.11 -4.83 19.05
C ASN A 51 3.17 -5.96 19.54
N ARG A 52 1.85 -5.76 19.50
CA ARG A 52 0.86 -6.79 19.85
C ARG A 52 0.04 -7.25 18.66
N MET A 53 -0.32 -8.54 18.71
CA MET A 53 -1.31 -9.12 17.81
C MET A 53 -2.64 -8.41 18.02
N GLY A 54 -3.27 -7.97 16.92
CA GLY A 54 -4.52 -7.25 17.00
C GLY A 54 -4.40 -5.77 17.38
N ASN A 55 -3.19 -5.21 17.39
CA ASN A 55 -3.05 -3.78 17.62
C ASN A 55 -3.77 -2.95 16.55
N GLY A 56 -4.17 -1.74 16.94
CA GLY A 56 -4.92 -0.82 16.12
C GLY A 56 -4.07 0.31 15.57
N ILE A 57 -4.45 0.81 14.40
CA ILE A 57 -3.99 2.10 13.88
C ILE A 57 -5.05 3.14 14.19
N TYR A 58 -4.64 4.30 14.70
CA TYR A 58 -5.51 5.40 15.04
C TYR A 58 -5.09 6.66 14.29
N LEU A 59 -6.06 7.48 13.90
CA LEU A 59 -5.89 8.83 13.37
C LEU A 59 -6.83 9.75 14.16
N ASP A 60 -6.29 10.82 14.74
CA ASP A 60 -7.07 11.73 15.61
C ASP A 60 -7.85 10.97 16.70
N LYS A 61 -7.21 9.97 17.32
CA LYS A 61 -7.78 9.06 18.33
C LYS A 61 -8.94 8.16 17.83
N LYS A 62 -9.26 8.18 16.54
CA LYS A 62 -10.24 7.28 15.93
C LYS A 62 -9.54 6.05 15.37
N LEU A 63 -10.03 4.86 15.73
CA LEU A 63 -9.55 3.60 15.16
C LEU A 63 -9.82 3.57 13.65
N LEU A 64 -8.76 3.38 12.87
CA LEU A 64 -8.82 3.19 11.43
C LEU A 64 -8.95 1.71 11.05
N GLU A 65 -8.15 0.86 11.68
CA GLU A 65 -8.10 -0.58 11.37
C GLU A 65 -7.42 -1.36 12.51
N SER A 66 -7.86 -2.60 12.71
CA SER A 66 -7.21 -3.60 13.57
C SER A 66 -7.49 -5.00 13.03
N LYS A 67 -6.51 -5.90 13.12
CA LYS A 67 -6.62 -7.28 12.65
C LYS A 67 -6.02 -8.26 13.67
N PRO A 68 -6.82 -9.15 14.30
CA PRO A 68 -6.37 -10.00 15.42
C PRO A 68 -5.10 -10.82 15.18
N GLN A 69 -4.86 -11.28 13.96
CA GLN A 69 -3.71 -12.15 13.61
C GLN A 69 -2.52 -11.39 13.00
N ARG A 70 -2.47 -10.07 13.21
CA ARG A 70 -1.43 -9.20 12.66
C ARG A 70 -0.92 -8.27 13.75
N VAL A 71 0.39 -8.03 13.72
CA VAL A 71 1.03 -6.90 14.40
C VAL A 71 1.27 -5.82 13.36
N ILE A 72 0.61 -4.69 13.48
CA ILE A 72 0.81 -3.53 12.62
C ILE A 72 2.04 -2.77 13.11
N LEU A 73 2.93 -2.43 12.19
CA LEU A 73 4.25 -1.87 12.46
C LEU A 73 4.40 -0.44 11.94
N ASN A 74 3.78 -0.12 10.81
CA ASN A 74 3.94 1.18 10.15
C ASN A 74 2.74 1.51 9.26
N ILE A 75 2.55 2.77 8.91
CA ILE A 75 1.50 3.26 8.02
C ILE A 75 2.02 4.45 7.20
N VAL A 76 1.62 4.51 5.93
CA VAL A 76 1.87 5.63 5.03
C VAL A 76 0.60 6.02 4.28
N SER A 77 0.44 7.32 4.00
CA SER A 77 -0.63 7.81 3.15
C SER A 77 -0.35 7.57 1.67
N ILE A 78 -1.40 7.29 0.91
CA ILE A 78 -1.31 7.22 -0.55
C ILE A 78 -1.54 8.63 -1.10
N LYS A 79 -0.48 9.27 -1.61
CA LYS A 79 -0.50 10.66 -2.09
C LYS A 79 -1.67 10.89 -3.08
N LYS A 80 -2.43 11.97 -2.85
CA LYS A 80 -3.66 12.36 -3.60
C LYS A 80 -4.86 11.42 -3.42
N THR A 81 -4.92 10.70 -2.31
CA THR A 81 -6.07 9.88 -1.89
C THR A 81 -6.23 10.02 -0.37
N LYS A 82 -7.35 9.52 0.18
CA LYS A 82 -7.57 9.43 1.62
C LYS A 82 -7.20 8.07 2.21
N SER A 83 -6.93 7.08 1.37
CA SER A 83 -6.55 5.72 1.76
C SER A 83 -5.09 5.63 2.23
N TYR A 84 -4.80 4.60 3.02
CA TYR A 84 -3.50 4.38 3.65
C TYR A 84 -3.01 2.97 3.41
N ILE A 85 -1.69 2.79 3.29
CA ILE A 85 -1.04 1.47 3.29
C ILE A 85 -0.39 1.25 4.64
N TYR A 86 -0.61 0.10 5.25
CA TYR A 86 0.06 -0.29 6.48
C TYR A 86 0.91 -1.54 6.30
N LEU A 87 2.03 -1.58 7.02
CA LEU A 87 2.92 -2.72 7.15
C LEU A 87 2.49 -3.53 8.35
N PHE A 88 2.40 -4.83 8.19
CA PHE A 88 2.14 -5.76 9.27
C PHE A 88 3.11 -6.93 9.26
N ARG A 89 3.27 -7.54 10.43
CA ARG A 89 3.86 -8.85 10.64
C ARG A 89 2.73 -9.82 10.98
N SER A 90 2.62 -10.90 10.21
CA SER A 90 1.63 -11.97 10.49
C SER A 90 2.04 -12.80 11.71
N GLN A 91 1.14 -13.65 12.19
CA GLN A 91 1.42 -14.62 13.27
C GLN A 91 2.67 -15.47 13.04
N ASN A 92 2.99 -15.77 11.78
CA ASN A 92 4.16 -16.58 11.40
C ASN A 92 5.43 -15.73 11.20
N GLY A 93 5.43 -14.46 11.60
CA GLY A 93 6.57 -13.55 11.43
C GLY A 93 6.72 -12.96 10.03
N VAL A 94 5.90 -13.36 9.05
CA VAL A 94 6.01 -12.89 7.66
C VAL A 94 5.47 -11.47 7.55
N LEU A 95 6.26 -10.57 6.96
CA LEU A 95 5.86 -9.20 6.64
C LEU A 95 4.89 -9.14 5.46
N GLY A 96 3.99 -8.17 5.49
CA GLY A 96 3.10 -7.87 4.38
C GLY A 96 2.55 -6.45 4.45
N LEU A 97 2.02 -5.99 3.32
CA LEU A 97 1.27 -4.75 3.23
C LEU A 97 -0.22 -5.03 3.07
N ASP A 98 -1.04 -4.17 3.65
CA ASP A 98 -2.48 -4.09 3.37
C ASP A 98 -2.95 -2.63 3.36
N ILE A 99 -4.20 -2.41 2.99
CA ILE A 99 -4.78 -1.09 2.76
C ILE A 99 -5.91 -0.81 3.75
N VAL A 100 -5.92 0.40 4.33
CA VAL A 100 -7.12 1.00 4.90
C VAL A 100 -7.79 1.79 3.78
N LYS A 101 -8.87 1.23 3.23
CA LYS A 101 -9.63 1.86 2.15
C LYS A 101 -10.61 2.87 2.71
N ILE A 102 -10.65 4.05 2.10
CA ILE A 102 -11.67 5.07 2.39
C ILE A 102 -12.65 5.11 1.22
N ASP A 103 -13.93 4.88 1.48
CA ASP A 103 -14.96 4.72 0.43
C ASP A 103 -15.05 5.91 -0.52
N THR A 104 -14.76 7.11 -0.04
CA THR A 104 -14.77 8.33 -0.87
C THR A 104 -13.65 8.38 -1.92
N ASP A 105 -12.67 7.46 -1.89
CA ASP A 105 -11.64 7.35 -2.92
C ASP A 105 -12.14 6.60 -4.19
N GLY A 106 -13.30 5.95 -4.17
CA GLY A 106 -13.85 5.25 -5.35
C GLY A 106 -13.29 3.83 -5.54
N ASP A 107 -13.14 3.37 -6.80
CA ASP A 107 -12.74 1.99 -7.12
C ASP A 107 -11.23 1.77 -6.90
N ALA A 108 -10.86 1.64 -5.62
CA ALA A 108 -9.52 1.37 -5.15
C ALA A 108 -9.24 -0.13 -4.99
N ARG A 109 -8.17 -0.58 -5.64
CA ARG A 109 -7.66 -1.95 -5.59
C ARG A 109 -6.23 -1.94 -5.10
N PHE A 110 -5.91 -2.88 -4.22
CA PHE A 110 -4.57 -3.09 -3.68
C PHE A 110 -4.30 -4.59 -3.66
N TRP A 111 -3.16 -5.02 -4.15
CA TRP A 111 -2.81 -6.44 -4.18
C TRP A 111 -1.30 -6.66 -4.11
N LYS A 112 -0.95 -7.85 -3.66
CA LYS A 112 0.42 -8.36 -3.60
C LYS A 112 0.87 -8.81 -4.98
N ILE A 113 2.05 -8.36 -5.43
CA ILE A 113 2.71 -8.88 -6.63
C ILE A 113 3.60 -10.06 -6.23
N ASP A 114 4.43 -9.84 -5.21
CA ASP A 114 5.28 -10.85 -4.60
C ASP A 114 5.54 -10.49 -3.12
N PRO A 115 6.36 -11.23 -2.35
CA PRO A 115 6.65 -10.90 -0.95
C PRO A 115 7.12 -9.47 -0.66
N GLU A 116 7.77 -8.82 -1.64
CA GLU A 116 8.40 -7.51 -1.47
C GLU A 116 7.59 -6.39 -2.13
N PHE A 117 6.89 -6.66 -3.23
CA PHE A 117 6.21 -5.66 -4.06
C PHE A 117 4.69 -5.78 -4.03
N TYR A 118 4.03 -4.62 -3.96
CA TYR A 118 2.58 -4.46 -3.95
C TYR A 118 2.17 -3.35 -4.91
N GLN A 119 0.95 -3.45 -5.45
CA GLN A 119 0.43 -2.46 -6.38
C GLN A 119 -0.93 -1.95 -5.92
N TYR A 120 -1.11 -0.63 -6.04
CA TYR A 120 -2.37 0.08 -5.85
C TYR A 120 -2.84 0.63 -7.18
N THR A 121 -4.14 0.53 -7.46
CA THR A 121 -4.78 1.25 -8.56
C THR A 121 -6.12 1.79 -8.14
N ASN A 122 -6.45 2.96 -8.64
CA ASN A 122 -7.75 3.57 -8.49
C ASN A 122 -8.32 3.88 -9.87
N ARG A 123 -9.42 3.22 -10.26
CA ARG A 123 -9.99 3.42 -11.61
C ARG A 123 -10.69 4.75 -11.76
N THR A 124 -11.26 5.28 -10.68
CA THR A 124 -11.97 6.57 -10.67
C THR A 124 -11.00 7.73 -10.90
N SER A 125 -9.86 7.76 -10.20
CA SER A 125 -8.86 8.83 -10.32
C SER A 125 -7.74 8.54 -11.34
N GLY A 126 -7.66 7.31 -11.86
CA GLY A 126 -6.59 6.84 -12.74
C GLY A 126 -5.24 6.67 -12.05
N ILE A 127 -5.17 6.78 -10.72
CA ILE A 127 -3.92 6.69 -9.95
C ILE A 127 -3.45 5.23 -9.90
N GLN A 128 -2.16 5.02 -10.21
CA GLN A 128 -1.45 3.76 -10.04
C GLN A 128 -0.18 4.00 -9.23
N ARG A 129 0.10 3.14 -8.26
CA ARG A 129 1.25 3.24 -7.35
C ARG A 129 1.83 1.87 -7.08
N ILE A 130 3.14 1.84 -6.86
CA ILE A 130 3.85 0.64 -6.44
C ILE A 130 4.42 0.92 -5.06
N PHE A 131 4.30 -0.07 -4.19
CA PHE A 131 4.87 -0.05 -2.85
C PHE A 131 5.81 -1.23 -2.70
N ARG A 132 6.86 -1.02 -1.92
CA ARG A 132 7.88 -2.02 -1.64
C ARG A 132 8.08 -2.15 -0.14
N ILE A 133 8.25 -3.36 0.35
CA ILE A 133 8.80 -3.62 1.69
C ILE A 133 10.32 -3.68 1.56
N PHE A 134 11.04 -2.82 2.29
CA PHE A 134 12.51 -2.88 2.36
C PHE A 134 12.95 -2.56 3.79
N GLU A 135 13.76 -3.43 4.39
CA GLU A 135 14.25 -3.28 5.78
C GLU A 135 13.15 -2.90 6.78
N GLU A 136 12.05 -3.67 6.79
CA GLU A 136 10.88 -3.43 7.65
C GLU A 136 10.19 -2.05 7.47
N LYS A 137 10.37 -1.41 6.32
CA LYS A 137 9.74 -0.13 5.98
C LYS A 137 8.89 -0.22 4.72
N ILE A 138 7.89 0.66 4.63
CA ILE A 138 7.10 0.87 3.43
C ILE A 138 7.81 1.92 2.57
N ILE A 139 8.22 1.55 1.36
CA ILE A 139 8.84 2.45 0.38
C ILE A 139 7.87 2.67 -0.78
N PRO A 140 7.22 3.84 -0.87
CA PRO A 140 6.42 4.22 -2.03
C PRO A 140 7.33 4.52 -3.24
N LEU A 141 7.19 3.75 -4.32
CA LEU A 141 7.98 3.96 -5.54
C LEU A 141 7.29 4.99 -6.45
N LEU A 142 8.05 6.02 -6.85
CA LEU A 142 7.56 7.12 -7.71
C LEU A 142 6.26 7.77 -7.19
N ALA A 143 6.17 8.05 -5.88
CA ALA A 143 4.94 8.53 -5.21
C ALA A 143 4.29 9.77 -5.87
N HIS A 144 5.06 10.56 -6.60
CA HIS A 144 4.59 11.77 -7.28
C HIS A 144 3.97 11.52 -8.66
N LEU A 145 4.22 10.38 -9.29
CA LEU A 145 3.80 10.07 -10.65
C LEU A 145 2.55 9.22 -10.65
N ARG A 146 1.54 9.56 -11.46
CA ARG A 146 0.22 8.91 -11.49
C ARG A 146 0.19 7.49 -12.08
N THR A 147 1.22 7.06 -12.81
CA THR A 147 1.16 5.89 -13.70
C THR A 147 2.17 4.80 -13.37
N GLY A 148 2.65 4.73 -12.12
CA GLY A 148 3.60 3.69 -11.68
C GLY A 148 2.94 2.31 -11.66
N SER A 149 3.39 1.37 -12.50
CA SER A 149 2.72 0.09 -12.72
C SER A 149 3.62 -0.96 -13.39
N GLY A 150 3.03 -2.14 -13.64
CA GLY A 150 3.62 -3.18 -14.49
C GLY A 150 4.86 -3.83 -13.90
N VAL A 151 4.83 -4.09 -12.59
CA VAL A 151 5.94 -4.71 -11.88
C VAL A 151 6.17 -6.12 -12.42
N ALA A 152 7.38 -6.39 -12.88
CA ALA A 152 7.88 -7.73 -13.18
C ALA A 152 9.07 -8.02 -12.27
N THR A 153 9.09 -9.20 -11.66
CA THR A 153 10.06 -9.54 -10.62
C THR A 153 10.84 -10.81 -10.96
N SER A 154 12.03 -10.91 -10.37
CA SER A 154 12.94 -12.06 -10.37
C SER A 154 13.54 -12.21 -8.97
N PRO A 155 14.27 -13.28 -8.63
CA PRO A 155 14.85 -13.45 -7.29
C PRO A 155 15.78 -12.31 -6.85
N THR A 156 16.46 -11.62 -7.78
CA THR A 156 17.45 -10.58 -7.46
C THR A 156 17.03 -9.18 -7.88
N HIS A 157 16.12 -9.06 -8.86
CA HIS A 157 15.72 -7.79 -9.45
C HIS A 157 14.22 -7.63 -9.59
N ALA A 158 13.76 -6.39 -9.64
CA ALA A 158 12.42 -6.01 -10.05
C ALA A 158 12.48 -4.86 -11.05
N ILE A 159 11.53 -4.83 -11.98
CA ILE A 159 11.40 -3.77 -12.96
C ILE A 159 9.96 -3.31 -13.06
N PHE A 160 9.76 -2.01 -13.26
CA PHE A 160 8.45 -1.40 -13.39
C PHE A 160 8.53 -0.17 -14.29
N TYR A 161 7.41 0.46 -14.59
CA TYR A 161 7.40 1.65 -15.43
C TYR A 161 6.43 2.72 -14.94
N HIS A 162 6.57 3.91 -15.51
CA HIS A 162 5.50 4.90 -15.61
C HIS A 162 5.42 5.44 -17.04
N ILE A 163 4.28 6.06 -17.36
CA ILE A 163 4.07 6.78 -18.63
C ILE A 163 4.58 8.21 -18.44
N THR A 164 5.57 8.62 -19.24
CA THR A 164 6.14 9.98 -19.20
C THR A 164 5.34 10.95 -20.04
N GLU A 165 4.87 10.49 -21.20
CA GLU A 165 4.22 11.31 -22.22
C GLU A 165 3.09 10.52 -22.87
N SER A 166 2.08 11.24 -23.35
CA SER A 166 1.02 10.68 -24.19
C SER A 166 0.65 11.69 -25.27
N GLU A 167 0.66 11.29 -26.53
CA GLU A 167 0.40 12.16 -27.69
C GLU A 167 -0.50 11.47 -28.71
N ASP A 168 -1.38 12.24 -29.36
CA ASP A 168 -2.18 11.74 -30.48
C ASP A 168 -1.36 11.83 -31.77
N ILE A 169 -1.21 10.70 -32.44
CA ILE A 169 -0.52 10.62 -33.74
C ILE A 169 -1.52 10.24 -34.83
N THR A 170 -1.50 10.97 -35.93
CA THR A 170 -2.29 10.66 -37.12
C THR A 170 -1.43 9.92 -38.12
N ARG A 171 -1.90 8.76 -38.61
CA ARG A 171 -1.23 7.98 -39.65
C ARG A 171 -2.23 7.52 -40.69
N LEU A 172 -1.79 7.38 -41.94
CA LEU A 172 -2.56 6.67 -42.95
C LEU A 172 -2.60 5.18 -42.62
N ASN A 173 -3.78 4.58 -42.68
CA ASN A 173 -3.93 3.13 -42.68
C ASN A 173 -3.71 2.55 -44.08
N SER A 174 -3.74 1.22 -44.19
CA SER A 174 -3.59 0.50 -45.46
C SER A 174 -4.67 0.82 -46.51
N ASN A 175 -5.76 1.48 -46.10
CA ASN A 175 -6.89 1.87 -46.96
C ASN A 175 -6.85 3.37 -47.32
N GLY A 176 -5.76 4.08 -47.03
CA GLY A 176 -5.63 5.51 -47.33
C GLY A 176 -6.38 6.45 -46.38
N GLN A 177 -6.97 5.94 -45.30
CA GLN A 177 -7.72 6.74 -44.33
C GLN A 177 -6.81 7.20 -43.19
N ASN A 178 -7.00 8.43 -42.75
CA ASN A 178 -6.36 8.95 -41.54
C ASN A 178 -6.94 8.27 -40.30
N ILE A 179 -6.07 7.63 -39.51
CA ILE A 179 -6.39 7.11 -38.19
C ILE A 179 -5.59 7.90 -37.16
N THR A 180 -6.29 8.50 -36.21
CA THR A 180 -5.69 9.11 -35.02
C THR A 180 -5.64 8.08 -33.91
N GLN A 181 -4.46 7.88 -33.32
CA GLN A 181 -4.26 6.98 -32.19
C GLN A 181 -3.39 7.64 -31.12
N ARG A 182 -3.74 7.43 -29.85
CA ARG A 182 -2.92 7.85 -28.72
C ARG A 182 -1.72 6.92 -28.60
N VAL A 183 -0.51 7.48 -28.53
CA VAL A 183 0.73 6.76 -28.20
C VAL A 183 1.21 7.17 -26.82
N TYR A 184 1.69 6.20 -26.07
CA TYR A 184 2.22 6.36 -24.73
C TYR A 184 3.72 6.07 -24.72
N THR A 185 4.51 6.97 -24.14
CA THR A 185 5.95 6.77 -23.92
C THR A 185 6.19 6.24 -22.51
N PHE A 186 6.93 5.14 -22.40
CA PHE A 186 7.23 4.47 -21.14
C PHE A 186 8.65 4.75 -20.66
N ARG A 187 8.77 5.00 -19.36
CA ARG A 187 10.05 5.02 -18.63
C ARG A 187 10.12 3.85 -17.66
N LEU A 188 11.12 3.00 -17.88
CA LEU A 188 11.36 1.83 -17.03
C LEU A 188 12.34 2.16 -15.91
N HIS A 189 12.19 1.45 -14.80
CA HIS A 189 12.95 1.61 -13.56
C HIS A 189 13.37 0.22 -13.08
N LEU A 190 14.65 0.03 -12.84
CA LEU A 190 15.23 -1.23 -12.37
C LEU A 190 15.61 -1.11 -10.89
N ILE A 191 15.31 -2.16 -10.12
CA ILE A 191 15.71 -2.34 -8.73
C ILE A 191 16.54 -3.62 -8.65
N ASN A 192 17.72 -3.53 -8.03
CA ASN A 192 18.34 -4.69 -7.41
C ASN A 192 17.80 -4.78 -5.97
N ARG A 193 17.29 -5.95 -5.58
CA ARG A 193 16.60 -6.14 -4.30
C ARG A 193 17.47 -5.87 -3.08
N LYS A 194 18.80 -5.87 -3.22
CA LYS A 194 19.75 -5.52 -2.15
C LYS A 194 19.77 -4.02 -1.81
N PHE A 195 19.30 -3.17 -2.70
CA PHE A 195 19.34 -1.72 -2.52
C PHE A 195 17.93 -1.17 -2.37
N GLU A 196 17.75 -0.12 -1.54
CA GLU A 196 16.47 0.58 -1.39
C GLU A 196 16.04 1.27 -2.69
N LYS A 197 16.99 1.92 -3.38
CA LYS A 197 16.75 2.80 -4.52
C LYS A 197 16.67 2.04 -5.84
N PHE A 198 15.93 2.62 -6.79
CA PHE A 198 15.86 2.17 -8.18
C PHE A 198 16.70 3.07 -9.09
N GLN A 199 17.03 2.58 -10.28
CA GLN A 199 17.64 3.34 -11.36
C GLN A 199 16.69 3.46 -12.57
N SER A 200 16.47 4.69 -13.04
CA SER A 200 15.72 4.93 -14.28
C SER A 200 16.54 4.51 -15.50
N LEU A 201 15.93 3.75 -16.42
CA LEU A 201 16.56 3.33 -17.68
C LEU A 201 16.39 4.43 -18.75
N LEU A 202 17.14 5.53 -18.62
CA LEU A 202 16.91 6.75 -19.40
C LEU A 202 17.06 6.55 -20.93
N ASN A 203 17.96 5.66 -21.34
CA ASN A 203 18.25 5.41 -22.76
C ASN A 203 17.36 4.31 -23.38
N LEU A 204 16.47 3.70 -22.59
CA LEU A 204 15.49 2.75 -23.09
C LEU A 204 14.16 3.48 -23.35
N LYS A 205 13.93 3.84 -24.61
CA LYS A 205 12.66 4.44 -25.05
C LYS A 205 11.73 3.35 -25.59
N ILE A 206 10.57 3.20 -24.96
CA ILE A 206 9.53 2.28 -25.41
C ILE A 206 8.26 3.09 -25.63
N GLN A 207 7.62 2.89 -26.77
CA GLN A 207 6.35 3.52 -27.13
C GLN A 207 5.35 2.45 -27.54
N ASP A 208 4.10 2.62 -27.13
CA ASP A 208 3.01 1.73 -27.53
C ASP A 208 1.69 2.48 -27.57
N VAL A 209 0.73 1.98 -28.34
CA VAL A 209 -0.64 2.50 -28.39
C VAL A 209 -1.50 1.97 -27.24
N SER A 210 -1.03 0.91 -26.56
CA SER A 210 -1.60 0.49 -25.29
C SER A 210 -1.00 1.29 -24.14
N TYR A 211 -1.83 1.73 -23.19
CA TYR A 211 -1.35 2.30 -21.92
C TYR A 211 -0.77 1.24 -20.97
N ARG A 212 -0.77 -0.05 -21.36
CA ARG A 212 -0.21 -1.16 -20.58
C ARG A 212 0.93 -1.81 -21.34
N LEU A 213 2.12 -1.76 -20.77
CA LEU A 213 3.28 -2.49 -21.26
C LEU A 213 3.42 -3.84 -20.52
N LYS A 214 3.50 -4.94 -21.27
CA LYS A 214 3.74 -6.27 -20.70
C LYS A 214 5.24 -6.52 -20.58
N LEU A 215 5.73 -6.61 -19.34
CA LEU A 215 7.14 -6.88 -19.00
C LEU A 215 7.32 -8.31 -18.49
N LYS A 216 8.48 -8.90 -18.80
CA LYS A 216 8.96 -10.16 -18.21
C LYS A 216 10.48 -10.09 -18.05
N LEU A 217 10.97 -10.26 -16.84
CA LEU A 217 12.38 -10.57 -16.62
C LEU A 217 12.62 -12.00 -17.09
N VAL A 218 13.48 -12.17 -18.10
CA VAL A 218 13.89 -13.49 -18.59
C VAL A 218 14.86 -14.12 -17.60
N ASN A 219 15.77 -13.30 -17.09
CA ASN A 219 16.61 -13.52 -15.93
C ASN A 219 16.94 -12.13 -15.34
N GLU A 220 17.90 -12.06 -14.42
CA GLU A 220 18.35 -10.81 -13.83
C GLU A 220 18.88 -9.81 -14.88
N PHE A 221 19.56 -10.27 -15.92
CA PHE A 221 20.22 -9.41 -16.91
C PHE A 221 19.31 -9.01 -18.08
N TYR A 222 18.31 -9.81 -18.43
CA TYR A 222 17.54 -9.62 -19.65
C TYR A 222 16.07 -9.34 -19.37
N LEU A 223 15.59 -8.21 -19.92
CA LEU A 223 14.18 -7.84 -19.93
C LEU A 223 13.58 -8.17 -21.28
N SER A 224 12.44 -8.86 -21.29
CA SER A 224 11.57 -8.95 -22.47
C SER A 224 10.30 -8.12 -22.28
N TYR A 225 9.87 -7.45 -23.35
CA TYR A 225 8.58 -6.77 -23.41
C TYR A 225 7.85 -7.07 -24.72
N LYS A 226 6.51 -7.03 -24.66
CA LYS A 226 5.63 -7.23 -25.82
C LYS A 226 4.76 -6.00 -26.01
N LEU A 227 4.82 -5.44 -27.23
CA LEU A 227 3.98 -4.33 -27.66
C LEU A 227 2.59 -4.83 -28.08
N SER A 228 1.62 -3.92 -28.14
CA SER A 228 0.23 -4.21 -28.53
C SER A 228 0.10 -4.81 -29.94
N ASN A 229 0.99 -4.43 -30.87
CA ASN A 229 1.08 -4.99 -32.22
C ASN A 229 1.67 -6.42 -32.27
N GLY A 230 1.97 -7.01 -31.12
CA GLY A 230 2.51 -8.36 -31.01
C GLY A 230 4.04 -8.44 -31.04
N LYS A 231 4.74 -7.36 -31.43
CA LYS A 231 6.21 -7.34 -31.49
C LYS A 231 6.80 -7.56 -30.10
N LYS A 232 7.68 -8.55 -30.00
CA LYS A 232 8.45 -8.86 -28.79
C LYS A 232 9.87 -8.37 -28.95
N GLN A 233 10.40 -7.73 -27.92
CA GLN A 233 11.81 -7.32 -27.86
C GLN A 233 12.42 -7.83 -26.55
N THR A 234 13.73 -8.08 -26.59
CA THR A 234 14.53 -8.44 -25.41
C THR A 234 15.74 -7.53 -25.37
N VAL A 235 16.02 -6.95 -24.21
CA VAL A 235 17.12 -6.01 -24.00
C VAL A 235 17.99 -6.45 -22.83
N ASP A 236 19.29 -6.19 -22.93
CA ASP A 236 20.26 -6.41 -21.87
C ASP A 236 20.28 -5.20 -20.94
N LEU A 237 19.86 -5.39 -19.69
CA LEU A 237 19.73 -4.36 -18.68
C LEU A 237 21.08 -3.80 -18.23
N ARG A 238 22.18 -4.54 -18.36
CA ARG A 238 23.54 -4.07 -18.02
C ARG A 238 23.96 -2.90 -18.88
N LYS A 239 23.44 -2.80 -20.11
CA LYS A 239 23.68 -1.66 -21.01
C LYS A 239 23.04 -0.36 -20.52
N TYR A 240 22.03 -0.45 -19.65
CA TYR A 240 21.24 0.70 -19.19
C TYR A 240 21.44 1.02 -17.71
N ALA A 241 21.78 0.02 -16.89
CA ALA A 241 22.01 0.17 -15.46
C ALA A 241 23.11 -0.79 -14.95
N PRO A 242 24.37 -0.64 -15.40
CA PRO A 242 25.45 -1.58 -15.05
C PRO A 242 25.73 -1.66 -13.55
N LYS A 243 25.48 -0.58 -12.80
CA LYS A 243 25.74 -0.50 -11.35
C LYS A 243 24.79 -1.32 -10.49
N LEU A 244 23.75 -1.93 -11.08
CA LEU A 244 22.78 -2.75 -10.37
C LEU A 244 23.09 -4.25 -10.44
N PHE A 245 24.17 -4.66 -11.11
CA PHE A 245 24.54 -6.06 -11.33
C PHE A 245 25.78 -6.48 -10.56
#